data_AF-A0A0F9GAM1-F1
#
_entry.id   AF-A0A0F9GAM1-F1
#
_cell.length_a   1.000
_cell.length_b   1.000
_cell.length_c   1.000
_cell.angle_alpha   90.00
_cell.angle_beta   90.00
_cell.angle_gamma   90.00
#
_symmetry.space_group_name_H-M   'P 1'
#
loop_
_entity.id
_entity.type
_entity.pdbx_description
1 polymer ?
#
loop_
_entity_poly.entity_id
_entity_poly.type
_entity_poly.pdbx_seq_one_letter_code
_entity_poly.pdbx_strand_id
1 'polypeptide(L)' 'MGHFRGTLRGNRGGASRLGTKGSGLDVTAASWEGAVSVSLWHNGETGVDMAEVRLALHCGAGARKLLYHGPVSGKEEVAP' A
#
# COMPACT_ATOMS: atom_id res chain seq x y z
N MET A 1 -6.33 -5.74 17.11
CA MET A 1 -4.87 -5.54 17.14
C MET A 1 -4.42 -5.03 15.77
N GLY A 2 -3.39 -4.18 15.69
CA GLY A 2 -2.93 -3.64 14.40
C GLY A 2 -2.27 -4.74 13.56
N HIS A 3 -2.81 -4.97 12.36
CA HIS A 3 -2.33 -5.98 11.41
C HIS A 3 -1.36 -5.38 10.39
N PHE A 4 -1.63 -4.14 9.98
CA PHE A 4 -0.81 -3.37 9.06
C PHE A 4 -0.30 -2.11 9.75
N ARG A 5 0.88 -1.64 9.37
CA ARG A 5 1.47 -0.42 9.92
C ARG A 5 2.14 0.40 8.84
N GLY A 6 1.75 1.66 8.75
CA GLY A 6 2.38 2.66 7.91
C GLY A 6 3.14 3.66 8.76
N THR A 7 4.35 3.99 8.35
CA THR A 7 5.16 5.05 8.94
C THR A 7 5.50 6.07 7.86
N LEU A 8 5.35 7.36 8.19
CA LEU A 8 5.70 8.48 7.33
C LEU A 8 6.64 9.39 8.11
N ARG A 9 7.72 9.84 7.48
CA ARG A 9 8.66 10.80 8.07
C ARG A 9 9.03 11.85 7.04
N GLY A 10 9.01 13.12 7.45
CA GLY A 10 9.41 14.24 6.62
C GLY A 10 9.81 15.45 7.47
N ASN A 11 9.81 16.64 6.85
CA ASN A 11 10.24 17.88 7.52
C ASN A 11 9.36 18.27 8.73
N ARG A 12 8.14 17.75 8.83
CA ARG A 12 7.22 17.95 9.97
C ARG A 12 7.28 16.83 11.02
N GLY A 13 8.33 16.00 10.99
CA GLY A 13 8.50 14.87 11.90
C GLY A 13 7.86 13.58 11.38
N GLY A 14 7.62 12.65 12.30
CA GLY A 14 7.10 11.31 12.01
C GLY A 14 5.62 11.16 12.35
N ALA A 15 4.88 10.45 11.51
CA ALA A 15 3.52 10.00 11.77
C ALA A 15 3.43 8.48 11.54
N SER A 16 2.58 7.80 12.31
CA SER A 16 2.25 6.40 12.03
C SER A 16 0.75 6.16 12.13
N ARG A 17 0.28 5.23 11.30
CA ARG A 17 -1.12 4.75 11.28
C ARG A 17 -1.12 3.23 11.22
N LEU A 18 -2.18 2.65 11.80
CA LEU A 18 -2.38 1.22 11.84
C LEU A 18 -3.60 0.85 11.00
N GLY A 19 -3.48 -0.25 10.29
CA GLY A 19 -4.57 -0.95 9.64
C GLY A 19 -4.95 -2.19 10.43
N THR A 20 -6.21 -2.57 10.40
CA THR A 20 -6.68 -3.85 10.93
C THR A 20 -6.76 -4.88 9.81
N LYS A 21 -6.90 -6.16 10.16
CA LYS A 21 -7.08 -7.25 9.20
C LYS A 21 -8.27 -7.00 8.25
N GLY A 22 -9.35 -6.41 8.76
CA GLY A 22 -10.56 -6.12 7.97
C GLY A 22 -10.55 -4.78 7.24
N SER A 23 -9.78 -3.80 7.71
CA SER A 23 -9.74 -2.46 7.10
C SER A 23 -8.58 -2.27 6.12
N GLY A 24 -7.55 -3.12 6.17
CA GLY A 24 -6.33 -2.88 5.41
C GLY A 24 -5.62 -1.60 5.83
N LEU A 25 -4.72 -1.12 4.95
CA LEU A 25 -4.03 0.16 5.09
C LEU A 25 -3.71 0.76 3.71
N ASP A 26 -4.17 1.99 3.49
CA ASP A 26 -3.83 2.77 2.30
C ASP A 26 -2.87 3.91 2.64
N VAL A 27 -1.82 4.04 1.84
CA VAL A 27 -0.83 5.12 1.95
C VAL A 27 -0.60 5.73 0.58
N THR A 28 -0.57 7.06 0.50
CA THR A 28 -0.21 7.79 -0.71
C THR A 28 0.91 8.77 -0.40
N ALA A 29 2.00 8.69 -1.15
CA ALA A 29 3.09 9.65 -1.14
C ALA A 29 3.07 10.43 -2.46
N ALA A 30 2.93 11.75 -2.37
CA ALA A 30 2.78 12.62 -3.53
C ALA A 30 3.94 13.62 -3.67
N SER A 31 4.24 13.97 -4.91
CA SER A 31 5.16 15.03 -5.31
C SER A 31 4.49 15.92 -6.36
N TRP A 32 5.23 16.89 -6.90
CA TRP A 32 4.78 17.75 -8.00
C TRP A 32 4.59 16.97 -9.31
N GLU A 33 5.22 15.80 -9.45
CA GLU A 33 5.21 14.98 -10.66
C GLU A 33 4.21 13.81 -10.58
N GLY A 34 3.35 13.78 -9.56
CA GLY A 34 2.36 12.72 -9.34
C GLY A 34 2.50 12.06 -7.97
N ALA A 35 2.05 10.81 -7.85
CA ALA A 35 2.07 10.08 -6.59
C ALA A 35 2.35 8.59 -6.75
N VAL A 36 2.77 7.97 -5.65
CA VAL A 36 2.81 6.53 -5.46
C VAL A 36 1.79 6.17 -4.38
N SER A 37 0.92 5.22 -4.68
CA SER A 37 -0.09 4.69 -3.77
C SER A 37 0.22 3.23 -3.46
N VAL A 38 0.13 2.89 -2.18
CA VAL A 38 0.29 1.53 -1.64
C VAL A 38 -0.98 1.17 -0.89
N SER A 39 -1.57 0.04 -1.26
CA SER A 39 -2.72 -0.55 -0.56
C SER A 39 -2.31 -1.91 -0.02
N LEU A 40 -2.54 -2.12 1.28
CA LEU A 40 -2.32 -3.40 1.96
C LEU A 40 -3.65 -3.98 2.42
N TRP A 41 -3.88 -5.27 2.17
CA TRP A 41 -5.06 -5.98 2.65
C TRP A 41 -4.74 -7.43 2.97
N HIS A 42 -5.61 -8.07 3.75
CA HIS A 42 -5.55 -9.49 4.00
C HIS A 42 -6.52 -10.20 3.05
N ASN A 43 -6.04 -11.14 2.24
CA ASN A 43 -6.92 -12.01 1.46
C ASN A 43 -7.46 -13.12 2.37
N GLY A 44 -8.77 -13.07 2.65
CA GLY A 44 -9.42 -14.03 3.55
C GLY A 44 -9.52 -15.46 2.99
N GLU A 45 -9.45 -15.64 1.67
CA GLU A 45 -9.56 -16.93 1.01
C GLU A 45 -8.23 -17.68 1.06
N THR A 46 -7.14 -16.99 0.77
CA THR A 46 -5.78 -17.57 0.78
C THR A 46 -5.10 -17.46 2.16
N GLY A 47 -5.61 -16.59 3.03
CA GLY A 47 -4.99 -16.29 4.32
C GLY A 47 -3.69 -15.50 4.21
N VAL A 48 -3.41 -14.90 3.06
CA VAL A 48 -2.15 -14.21 2.77
C VAL A 48 -2.35 -12.68 2.75
N ASP A 49 -1.35 -11.96 3.23
CA ASP A 49 -1.31 -10.50 3.13
C ASP A 49 -0.83 -10.05 1.77
N MET A 50 -1.60 -9.17 1.14
CA MET A 50 -1.41 -8.71 -0.22
C MET A 50 -1.09 -7.22 -0.24
N ALA A 51 -0.40 -6.81 -1.30
CA ALA A 51 -0.11 -5.42 -1.59
C ALA A 51 -0.38 -5.08 -3.07
N GLU A 52 -0.86 -3.87 -3.29
CA GLU A 52 -0.91 -3.20 -4.57
C GLU A 52 -0.06 -1.93 -4.47
N VAL A 53 0.87 -1.75 -5.41
CA VAL A 53 1.66 -0.52 -5.55
C VAL A 53 1.41 0.04 -6.94
N ARG A 54 1.04 1.32 -7.02
CA ARG A 54 0.75 1.99 -8.29
C ARG A 54 1.26 3.42 -8.32
N LEU A 55 1.62 3.87 -9.52
CA LEU A 55 1.66 5.30 -9.83
C LEU A 55 0.23 5.81 -9.94
N ALA A 56 -0.01 6.98 -9.35
CA ALA A 56 -1.29 7.68 -9.35
C ALA A 56 -1.09 9.15 -9.72
N LEU A 57 -2.17 9.78 -10.18
CA LEU A 57 -2.17 11.22 -10.43
C LEU A 57 -2.22 11.98 -9.10
N HIS A 58 -1.51 13.10 -9.04
CA HIS A 58 -1.63 14.08 -7.96
C HIS A 58 -1.83 15.47 -8.57
N CYS A 59 -2.96 16.12 -8.27
CA CYS A 59 -3.30 17.43 -8.82
C CYS A 59 -3.22 17.52 -10.36
N GLY A 60 -3.53 16.41 -11.06
CA GLY A 60 -3.46 16.32 -12.52
C GLY A 60 -2.09 15.93 -13.08
N ALA A 61 -1.03 15.90 -12.26
CA ALA A 61 0.31 15.49 -12.67
C ALA A 61 0.57 13.99 -12.46
N GLY A 62 1.47 13.43 -13.27
CA GLY A 62 1.94 12.04 -13.17
C GLY A 62 1.27 11.07 -14.15
N ALA A 63 1.36 9.77 -13.82
CA ALA A 63 0.81 8.69 -14.63
C ALA A 63 0.06 7.67 -13.77
N ARG A 64 -0.83 6.92 -14.40
CA ARG A 64 -1.48 5.74 -13.81
C ARG A 64 -0.77 4.49 -14.29
N LYS A 65 -0.14 3.75 -13.40
CA LYS A 65 0.56 2.50 -13.74
C LYS A 65 0.62 1.58 -12.54
N LEU A 66 0.17 0.33 -12.71
CA LEU A 66 0.41 -0.72 -11.71
C LEU A 66 1.90 -1.09 -11.71
N LEU A 67 2.51 -1.05 -10.54
CA LEU A 67 3.92 -1.42 -10.34
C LEU A 67 4.05 -2.80 -9.69
N TYR A 68 3.13 -3.14 -8.80
CA TYR A 68 3.13 -4.42 -8.08
C TYR A 68 1.70 -4.80 -7.66
N HIS A 69 1.39 -6.08 -7.75
CA HIS A 69 0.19 -6.69 -7.17
C HIS A 69 0.52 -8.12 -6.75
N GLY A 70 0.47 -8.41 -5.44
CA GLY A 70 0.77 -9.75 -4.95
C GLY A 70 1.07 -9.84 -3.45
N PRO A 71 1.53 -11.00 -2.97
CA PRO A 71 1.80 -11.25 -1.56
C PRO A 71 2.97 -10.43 -0.99
N VAL A 72 2.74 -9.75 0.14
CA VAL A 72 3.79 -8.97 0.86
C VAL A 72 4.95 -9.86 1.29
N SER A 73 4.66 -11.12 1.62
CA SER A 73 5.66 -12.08 2.09
C SER A 73 6.70 -12.48 1.03
N GLY A 74 6.50 -12.09 -0.23
CA GLY A 74 7.36 -12.51 -1.34
C GLY A 74 7.21 -13.98 -1.73
N LYS A 75 6.32 -14.73 -1.08
CA LYS A 75 5.89 -16.05 -1.55
C LYS A 75 4.99 -15.82 -2.75
N GLU A 76 5.31 -16.41 -3.90
CA GLU A 76 4.38 -16.45 -5.03
C GLU A 76 3.05 -17.02 -4.54
N GLU A 77 1.95 -16.48 -5.07
CA GLU A 77 0.62 -17.03 -4.84
C GLU A 77 0.63 -18.45 -5.44
N VAL A 78 0.89 -19.45 -4.60
CA VAL A 78 0.80 -20.85 -5.00
C VAL A 78 -0.68 -21.11 -5.20
N ALA A 79 -1.10 -21.11 -6.46
CA ALA A 79 -2.44 -21.54 -6.84
C ALA A 79 -2.67 -22.95 -6.25
N PRO A 80 -3.86 -23.20 -5.65
CA PRO A 80 -4.19 -24.48 -5.04
C PRO A 80 -4.19 -25.65 -6.04
#